data_AF-F2RYV6-F1
#
_entry.id   AF-F2RYV6-F1
#
_cell.length_a   1.000
_cell.length_b   1.000
_cell.length_c   1.000
_cell.angle_alpha   90.00
_cell.angle_beta   90.00
_cell.angle_gamma   90.00
#
_symmetry.space_group_name_H-M   'P 1'
#
loop_
_entity.id
_entity.type
_entity.pdbx_description
1 polymer ?
#
loop_
_entity_poly.entity_id
_entity_poly.type
_entity_poly.pdbx_seq_one_letter_code
_entity_poly.pdbx_strand_id
1 'polypeptide(L)'
;MAKGLRSSVKKHNKALLREKVFGPVADARTERLSAKLQELAGTSKRDADMTDADPSNADATAEKSKTDIVKDNEPTPLKIEGGISRKTGRVEKRTRRKPRNTITFDPHPGKVKRLNGNKKR
;
A
#
# COMPACT_ATOMS: atom_id res chain seq x y z
N MET A 1 6.56 -24.80 10.90
CA MET A 1 5.26 -24.14 10.65
C MET A 1 5.34 -23.27 9.41
N ALA A 2 4.40 -23.42 8.48
CA ALA A 2 4.29 -22.52 7.33
C ALA A 2 3.94 -21.09 7.79
N LYS A 3 4.50 -20.08 7.13
CA LYS A 3 4.16 -18.68 7.41
C LYS A 3 2.75 -18.36 6.88
N GLY A 4 1.92 -17.71 7.68
CA GLY A 4 0.59 -17.25 7.25
C GLY A 4 0.63 -16.19 6.15
N LEU A 5 -0.48 -16.00 5.45
CA LEU A 5 -0.61 -15.05 4.33
C LEU A 5 -0.25 -13.61 4.72
N ARG A 6 -0.57 -13.21 5.95
CA ARG A 6 -0.31 -11.86 6.46
C ARG A 6 1.09 -11.66 7.06
N SER A 7 1.94 -12.69 7.04
CA SER A 7 3.30 -12.59 7.57
C SER A 7 4.11 -11.51 6.84
N SER A 8 4.87 -10.72 7.60
CA SER A 8 5.64 -9.59 7.07
C SER A 8 6.64 -10.02 6.00
N VAL A 9 7.26 -11.19 6.18
CA VAL A 9 8.21 -11.77 5.22
C VAL A 9 7.54 -12.05 3.87
N LYS A 10 6.38 -12.72 3.86
CA LYS A 10 5.66 -13.00 2.61
C LYS A 10 5.19 -11.71 1.92
N LYS A 11 4.73 -10.71 2.68
CA LYS A 11 4.31 -9.41 2.13
C LYS A 11 5.46 -8.65 1.48
N HIS A 12 6.60 -8.55 2.16
CA HIS A 12 7.78 -7.87 1.65
C HIS A 12 8.26 -8.49 0.33
N ASN A 13 8.38 -9.82 0.29
CA ASN A 13 8.85 -10.51 -0.91
C ASN A 13 7.88 -10.35 -2.09
N LYS A 14 6.57 -10.40 -1.84
CA LYS A 14 5.56 -10.11 -2.88
C LYS A 14 5.60 -8.66 -3.37
N ALA A 15 5.92 -7.70 -2.50
CA ALA A 15 6.10 -6.32 -2.92
C ALA A 15 7.31 -6.18 -3.86
N LEU A 16 8.45 -6.79 -3.52
CA LEU A 16 9.64 -6.81 -4.37
C LEU A 16 9.39 -7.46 -5.73
N LEU A 17 8.65 -8.57 -5.77
CA LEU A 17 8.29 -9.22 -7.03
C LEU A 17 7.39 -8.34 -7.90
N ARG A 18 6.44 -7.62 -7.29
CA ARG A 18 5.59 -6.66 -8.01
C ARG A 18 6.41 -5.51 -8.59
N GLU A 19 7.36 -4.98 -7.83
CA GLU A 19 8.20 -3.87 -8.29
C GLU A 19 9.14 -4.29 -9.44
N LYS A 20 9.83 -5.43 -9.28
CA LYS A 20 10.91 -5.82 -10.21
C LYS A 20 10.43 -6.59 -11.43
N VAL A 21 9.42 -7.46 -11.27
CA VAL A 21 9.04 -8.43 -12.30
C VAL A 21 7.68 -8.08 -12.88
N PHE A 22 6.67 -7.93 -12.04
CA PHE A 22 5.29 -7.83 -12.54
C PHE A 22 4.88 -6.41 -12.95
N GLY A 23 5.46 -5.38 -12.34
CA GLY A 23 5.20 -3.97 -12.65
C GLY A 23 5.62 -3.61 -14.07
N PRO A 24 6.90 -3.74 -14.43
CA PRO A 24 7.38 -3.40 -15.77
C PRO A 24 6.67 -4.15 -16.90
N VAL A 25 6.31 -5.41 -16.66
CA VAL A 25 5.58 -6.24 -17.64
C VAL A 25 4.14 -5.74 -17.82
N ALA A 26 3.48 -5.33 -16.73
CA ALA A 26 2.15 -4.76 -16.80
C ALA A 26 2.18 -3.40 -17.52
N ASP A 27 3.15 -2.55 -17.19
CA ASP A 27 3.32 -1.22 -17.79
C ASP A 27 3.55 -1.34 -19.31
N ALA A 28 4.48 -2.20 -19.74
CA ALA A 28 4.73 -2.46 -21.17
C ALA A 28 3.49 -3.01 -21.90
N ARG A 29 2.64 -3.80 -21.23
CA ARG A 29 1.36 -4.24 -21.80
C ARG A 29 0.40 -3.07 -21.97
N THR A 30 0.31 -2.17 -20.99
CA THR A 30 -0.56 -1.00 -21.07
C THR A 30 -0.11 -0.03 -22.16
N GLU A 31 1.20 0.20 -22.31
CA GLU A 31 1.77 1.01 -23.38
C GLU A 31 1.38 0.45 -24.76
N ARG A 32 1.59 -0.86 -24.98
CA ARG A 32 1.20 -1.51 -26.25
C ARG A 32 -0.29 -1.37 -26.55
N LEU A 33 -1.15 -1.56 -25.56
CA LEU A 33 -2.59 -1.42 -25.75
C LEU A 33 -2.97 0.03 -26.04
N SER A 34 -2.37 1.00 -25.35
CA SER A 34 -2.62 2.42 -25.62
C SER A 34 -2.19 2.84 -27.03
N ALA A 35 -1.04 2.37 -27.52
CA ALA A 35 -0.58 2.61 -28.88
C ALA A 35 -1.59 2.06 -29.90
N LYS A 36 -2.02 0.81 -29.73
CA LYS A 36 -3.02 0.19 -30.61
C LYS A 36 -4.36 0.94 -30.60
N LEU A 37 -4.78 1.45 -29.44
CA LEU A 37 -6.01 2.25 -29.34
C LEU A 37 -5.88 3.61 -30.04
N GLN A 38 -4.71 4.25 -29.96
CA GLN A 38 -4.44 5.51 -30.66
C GLN A 38 -4.43 5.31 -32.18
N GLU A 39 -3.84 4.21 -32.66
CA GLU A 39 -3.89 3.82 -34.08
C GLU A 39 -5.34 3.69 -34.55
N LEU A 40 -6.17 2.91 -33.83
CA LEU A 40 -7.59 2.73 -34.16
C LEU A 40 -8.42 4.02 -34.11
N ALA A 41 -8.13 4.90 -33.15
CA ALA A 41 -8.80 6.21 -33.08
C ALA A 41 -8.37 7.15 -34.23
N GLY A 42 -7.17 6.95 -34.78
CA GLY A 42 -6.65 7.69 -35.92
C GLY A 42 -7.19 7.23 -37.26
N THR A 43 -7.43 5.92 -37.43
CA THR A 43 -7.99 5.34 -38.66
C THR A 43 -9.44 5.75 -38.90
N SER A 44 -10.25 5.90 -37.84
CA SER A 44 -11.65 6.34 -37.97
C SER A 44 -11.81 7.77 -38.53
N LYS A 45 -10.73 8.55 -38.57
CA LYS A 45 -10.74 9.93 -39.09
C LYS A 45 -10.13 10.05 -40.48
N ARG A 46 -9.33 9.09 -40.94
CA ARG A 46 -8.58 9.19 -42.20
C ARG A 46 -9.16 8.35 -43.34
N ASP A 47 -9.83 7.25 -43.05
CA ASP A 47 -10.37 6.35 -44.08
C ASP A 47 -11.86 6.09 -43.87
N ALA A 48 -12.67 7.15 -43.89
CA ALA A 48 -14.11 7.02 -44.14
C ALA A 48 -14.40 6.92 -45.66
N ASP A 49 -13.45 6.43 -46.46
CA ASP A 49 -13.74 5.87 -47.78
C ASP A 49 -14.30 4.45 -47.59
N MET A 50 -15.61 4.40 -47.43
CA MET A 50 -16.44 3.19 -47.38
C MET A 50 -16.46 2.47 -48.74
N THR A 51 -15.32 1.96 -49.24
CA THR A 51 -15.28 1.23 -50.53
C THR A 51 -14.50 -0.08 -50.55
N ASP A 52 -13.98 -0.58 -49.43
CA ASP A 52 -13.41 -1.94 -49.39
C ASP A 52 -13.55 -2.59 -48.01
N ALA A 53 -14.79 -2.97 -47.68
CA ALA A 53 -15.05 -3.90 -46.59
C ALA A 53 -15.19 -5.31 -47.19
N ASP A 54 -14.10 -6.07 -47.22
CA ASP A 54 -14.12 -7.52 -47.48
C ASP A 54 -14.78 -8.23 -46.28
N PRO A 55 -15.94 -8.91 -46.46
CA PRO A 55 -16.71 -9.50 -45.37
C PRO A 55 -16.20 -10.89 -44.92
N SER A 56 -14.94 -11.25 -45.14
CA SER A 56 -14.47 -12.63 -44.87
C SER A 56 -13.87 -12.90 -43.48
N ASN A 57 -13.85 -11.95 -42.54
CA ASN A 57 -13.17 -12.16 -41.24
C ASN A 57 -13.99 -11.86 -39.96
N ALA A 58 -15.32 -11.81 -40.07
CA ALA A 58 -16.20 -11.39 -38.96
C ALA A 58 -16.98 -12.51 -38.25
N ASP A 59 -16.63 -13.80 -38.43
CA ASP A 59 -17.54 -14.89 -38.03
C ASP A 59 -16.95 -15.99 -37.11
N ALA A 60 -16.06 -15.63 -36.18
CA ALA A 60 -15.46 -16.63 -35.27
C ALA A 60 -15.65 -16.41 -33.76
N THR A 61 -16.24 -15.30 -33.27
CA THR A 61 -16.38 -15.10 -31.81
C THR A 61 -17.64 -14.33 -31.39
N ALA A 62 -18.78 -14.58 -32.03
CA ALA A 62 -20.04 -13.89 -31.72
C ALA A 62 -21.13 -14.77 -31.08
N GLU A 63 -20.78 -15.94 -30.53
CA GLU A 63 -21.75 -16.81 -29.85
C GLU A 63 -21.31 -17.13 -28.42
N LYS A 64 -22.23 -16.83 -27.47
CA LYS A 64 -22.25 -17.18 -26.04
C LYS A 64 -21.64 -16.15 -25.07
N SER A 65 -22.44 -15.12 -24.75
CA SER A 65 -23.09 -14.99 -23.42
C SER A 65 -23.75 -13.62 -23.27
N LYS A 66 -24.97 -13.48 -23.79
CA LYS A 66 -25.92 -12.44 -23.37
C LYS A 66 -26.85 -13.04 -22.32
N THR A 67 -26.50 -12.93 -21.04
CA THR A 67 -27.47 -12.93 -19.92
C THR A 67 -26.82 -12.22 -18.72
N ASP A 68 -27.56 -11.27 -18.17
CA ASP A 68 -27.43 -10.68 -16.82
C ASP A 68 -26.45 -9.51 -16.63
N ILE A 69 -26.71 -8.41 -17.33
CA ILE A 69 -26.38 -7.07 -16.83
C ILE A 69 -27.43 -6.72 -15.77
N VAL A 70 -27.22 -7.17 -14.53
CA VAL A 70 -27.91 -6.62 -13.37
C VAL A 70 -27.27 -5.28 -13.05
N LYS A 71 -28.09 -4.23 -13.13
CA LYS A 71 -27.78 -2.87 -12.70
C LYS A 71 -27.66 -2.86 -11.17
N ASP A 72 -26.46 -2.68 -10.65
CA ASP A 72 -26.24 -2.20 -9.28
C ASP A 72 -25.09 -1.19 -9.31
N ASN A 73 -25.43 0.05 -9.64
CA ASN A 73 -24.55 1.20 -9.50
C ASN A 73 -25.25 2.23 -8.61
N GLU A 74 -25.34 1.92 -7.32
CA GLU A 74 -25.57 2.93 -6.29
C GLU A 74 -24.30 3.10 -5.44
N PRO A 75 -23.73 4.32 -5.36
CA PRO A 75 -22.68 4.59 -4.40
C PRO A 75 -23.32 4.74 -3.01
N THR A 76 -23.29 3.67 -2.21
CA THR A 76 -23.56 3.79 -0.77
C THR A 76 -22.44 4.61 -0.12
N PRO A 77 -22.73 5.78 0.49
CA PRO A 77 -21.70 6.53 1.21
C PRO A 77 -21.37 5.80 2.50
N LEU A 78 -20.28 5.03 2.50
CA LEU A 78 -19.69 4.54 3.74
C LEU A 78 -19.22 5.74 4.57
N LYS A 79 -20.02 6.11 5.57
CA LYS A 79 -19.61 7.00 6.65
C LYS A 79 -18.40 6.38 7.34
N ILE A 80 -17.22 6.96 7.14
CA ILE A 80 -16.01 6.61 7.88
C ILE A 80 -16.08 7.35 9.22
N GLU A 81 -16.91 6.86 10.14
CA GLU A 81 -16.80 7.24 11.55
C GLU A 81 -15.62 6.47 12.14
N GLY A 82 -14.48 7.15 12.23
CA GLY A 82 -13.26 6.57 12.78
C GLY A 82 -12.02 7.21 12.20
N GLY A 83 -11.75 8.45 12.60
CA GLY A 83 -10.47 9.10 12.33
C GLY A 83 -9.34 8.28 12.94
N ILE A 84 -8.68 7.46 12.13
CA ILE A 84 -7.45 6.76 12.52
C ILE A 84 -6.38 7.85 12.64
N SER A 85 -6.17 8.36 13.86
CA SER A 85 -5.06 9.27 14.14
C SER A 85 -3.78 8.58 13.68
N ARG A 86 -3.18 9.09 12.60
CA ARG A 86 -1.90 8.62 12.09
C ARG A 86 -0.82 9.04 13.08
N LYS A 87 -0.67 8.30 14.17
CA LYS A 87 0.50 8.41 15.05
C LYS A 87 1.69 7.87 14.26
N THR A 88 2.40 8.77 13.58
CA THR A 88 3.74 8.55 13.04
C THR A 88 4.75 8.45 14.18
N GLY A 89 4.56 7.48 15.06
CA GLY A 89 5.50 7.15 16.12
C GLY A 89 6.42 6.04 15.64
N ARG A 90 7.62 6.41 15.15
CA ARG A 90 8.73 5.48 14.96
C ARG A 90 8.88 4.67 16.25
N VAL A 91 8.71 3.35 16.16
CA VAL A 91 8.84 2.46 17.32
C VAL A 91 10.31 2.44 17.74
N GLU A 92 10.68 3.31 18.69
CA GLU A 92 11.97 3.23 19.35
C GLU A 92 11.99 1.99 20.24
N LYS A 93 12.72 0.96 19.81
CA LYS A 93 13.04 -0.19 20.66
C LYS A 93 14.03 0.28 21.71
N ARG A 94 13.54 0.92 22.78
CA ARG A 94 14.32 1.08 24.01
C ARG A 94 14.60 -0.32 24.55
N THR A 95 15.84 -0.76 24.42
CA THR A 95 16.33 -2.01 25.02
C THR A 95 16.01 -1.93 26.50
N ARG A 96 15.13 -2.81 26.99
CA ARG A 96 14.74 -2.85 28.41
C ARG A 96 16.00 -3.14 29.22
N ARG A 97 16.64 -2.09 29.74
CA ARG A 97 17.71 -2.26 30.73
C ARG A 97 17.06 -2.94 31.93
N LYS A 98 17.68 -4.01 32.42
CA LYS A 98 17.25 -4.71 33.64
C LYS A 98 17.11 -3.67 34.76
N PRO A 99 16.05 -3.75 35.59
CA PRO A 99 15.91 -2.83 36.73
C PRO A 99 17.18 -2.92 37.58
N ARG A 100 17.81 -1.78 37.83
CA ARG A 100 18.87 -1.70 38.85
C ARG A 100 18.15 -1.50 40.16
N ASN A 101 18.26 -2.46 41.07
CA ASN A 101 17.69 -2.37 42.41
C ASN A 101 18.54 -1.37 43.22
N THR A 102 18.31 -0.08 43.03
CA THR A 102 18.92 0.98 43.84
C THR A 102 17.95 1.35 44.95
N ILE A 103 17.87 0.50 45.98
CA ILE A 103 17.21 0.87 47.24
C ILE A 103 18.31 1.53 48.08
N THR A 104 18.35 2.86 48.04
CA THR A 104 19.18 3.66 48.96
C THR A 104 18.25 4.39 49.90
N PHE A 105 18.53 4.30 51.21
CA PHE A 105 17.82 5.06 52.21
C PHE A 105 18.19 6.54 52.14
N ASP A 106 17.23 7.41 52.43
CA ASP A 106 17.50 8.84 52.56
C ASP A 106 18.57 9.08 53.64
N PRO A 107 19.53 10.00 53.39
CA PRO A 107 20.56 10.29 54.37
C PRO A 107 19.92 10.85 55.65
N HIS A 108 20.35 10.32 56.79
CA HIS A 108 19.85 10.75 58.10
C HIS A 108 19.97 12.28 58.27
N PRO A 109 18.93 12.97 58.78
CA PRO A 109 18.88 14.45 58.81
C PRO A 109 20.08 15.12 59.50
N GLY A 110 20.69 14.44 60.49
CA GLY A 110 21.92 14.92 61.14
C GLY A 110 23.15 14.99 60.22
N LYS A 111 23.19 14.21 59.14
CA LYS A 111 24.28 14.22 58.13
C LYS A 111 24.06 15.29 57.06
N VAL A 112 22.81 15.58 56.70
CA VAL A 112 22.45 16.60 55.69
C VAL A 112 22.83 18.00 56.16
N LYS A 113 22.66 18.30 57.46
CA LYS A 113 23.06 19.57 58.07
C LYS A 113 24.57 19.83 58.00
N ARG A 114 25.39 18.77 58.05
CA ARG A 114 26.86 18.87 57.95
C ARG A 114 27.34 19.13 56.52
N LEU A 115 26.65 18.60 55.52
CA LEU A 115 26.96 18.85 54.11
C LEU A 115 26.62 20.28 53.69
N ASN A 116 25.50 20.82 54.18
CA ASN A 116 25.08 22.19 53.87
C ASN A 116 25.79 23.26 54.72
N GLY A 117 26.35 22.90 55.88
CA GLY A 117 27.12 23.80 56.74
C GLY A 117 28.50 24.17 56.17
N ASN A 118 29.09 23.32 55.32
CA ASN A 118 30.38 23.57 54.67
C ASN A 118 30.29 24.39 53.37
N LYS A 119 29.09 24.86 52.98
CA LYS A 119 28.90 25.68 51.77
C LYS A 119 28.84 27.20 52.04
N LYS A 120 29.07 27.61 53.30
CA LYS A 120 29.25 29.01 53.71
C LYS A 120 30.54 29.18 54.51
N ARG A 121 31.70 28.94 53.88
CA ARG A 121 32.99 29.59 54.19
C ARG A 121 33.78 29.68 52.89
#